data_AF-A0A2W4LTA6-F1
#
_entry.id   AF-A0A2W4LTA6-F1
#
_cell.length_a   1.000
_cell.length_b   1.000
_cell.length_c   1.000
_cell.angle_alpha   90.00
_cell.angle_beta   90.00
_cell.angle_gamma   90.00
#
_symmetry.space_group_name_H-M   'P 1'
#
loop_
_entity.id
_entity.type
_entity.pdbx_description
1 polymer ?
#
loop_
_entity_poly.entity_id
_entity_poly.type
_entity_poly.pdbx_seq_one_letter_code
_entity_poly.pdbx_strand_id
1 'polypeptide(L)'
;MLAEVRRGHRFDAAIDRLLADRGIFVCELTRSIAQRAGALLTKARLRSEHAVDAFVVATALDFDAAVIATGDPTDIRLLAAGHKQIRVFAL
;
A
#
# COMPACT_ATOMS: atom_id res chain seq x y z
N MET A 1 -2.22 0.86 5.58
CA MET A 1 -3.71 0.72 5.68
C MET A 1 -4.21 1.53 6.88
N LEU A 2 -5.43 2.11 6.85
CA LEU A 2 -5.92 2.92 8.00
C LEU A 2 -5.90 2.16 9.34
N ALA A 3 -6.16 0.85 9.29
CA ALA A 3 -6.07 -0.04 10.44
C ALA A 3 -4.69 -0.08 11.13
N GLU A 4 -3.61 0.29 10.43
CA GLU A 4 -2.27 0.31 11.01
C GLU A 4 -1.98 1.56 11.82
N VAL A 5 -2.61 2.68 11.46
CA VAL A 5 -2.35 3.99 12.07
C VAL A 5 -3.42 4.38 13.09
N ARG A 6 -4.65 3.90 12.92
CA ARG A 6 -5.79 4.10 13.84
C ARG A 6 -5.76 3.08 15.00
N ARG A 7 -4.68 3.08 15.79
CA ARG A 7 -4.47 2.14 16.91
C ARG A 7 -4.79 2.72 18.30
N GLY A 8 -5.36 3.92 18.38
CA GLY A 8 -5.83 4.50 19.64
C GLY A 8 -5.85 6.03 19.66
N HIS A 9 -6.75 6.57 20.50
CA HIS A 9 -7.24 7.95 20.58
C HIS A 9 -6.22 9.11 20.48
N ARG A 10 -4.92 8.91 20.71
CA ARG A 10 -3.95 10.01 20.81
C ARG A 10 -3.69 10.71 19.47
N PHE A 11 -3.70 9.97 18.36
CA PHE A 11 -3.33 10.51 17.05
C PHE A 11 -4.45 10.49 16.02
N ASP A 12 -5.57 9.84 16.32
CA ASP A 12 -6.72 9.70 15.42
C ASP A 12 -7.20 11.05 14.86
N ALA A 13 -7.34 12.08 15.71
CA ALA A 13 -7.77 13.41 15.27
C ALA A 13 -6.75 14.11 14.33
N ALA A 14 -5.45 13.89 14.57
CA ALA A 14 -4.40 14.43 13.69
C ALA A 14 -4.35 13.69 12.36
N ILE A 15 -4.56 12.36 12.37
CA ILE A 15 -4.69 11.53 11.18
C ILE A 15 -5.92 11.98 10.37
N ASP A 16 -7.08 12.14 10.99
CA ASP A 16 -8.30 12.55 10.29
C ASP A 16 -8.14 13.93 9.65
N ARG A 17 -7.48 14.86 10.35
CA ARG A 17 -7.17 16.18 9.78
C ARG A 17 -6.25 16.09 8.57
N LEU A 18 -5.22 15.23 8.62
CA LEU A 18 -4.32 14.99 7.50
C LEU A 18 -5.06 14.35 6.32
N LEU A 19 -5.89 13.35 6.58
CA LEU A 19 -6.68 12.67 5.53
C LEU A 19 -7.72 13.58 4.88
N ALA A 20 -8.17 14.63 5.58
CA ALA A 20 -9.05 15.65 5.04
C ALA A 20 -8.31 16.77 4.28
N ASP A 21 -6.98 16.78 4.27
CA ASP A 21 -6.19 17.81 3.58
C ASP A 21 -6.19 17.61 2.06
N ARG A 22 -5.97 18.71 1.33
CA ARG A 22 -5.96 18.67 -0.14
C ARG A 22 -4.75 17.88 -0.65
N GLY A 23 -5.00 16.99 -1.60
CA GLY A 23 -3.95 16.18 -2.23
C GLY A 23 -3.73 14.82 -1.56
N ILE A 24 -4.47 14.50 -0.50
CA ILE A 24 -4.50 13.15 0.09
C ILE A 24 -5.83 12.50 -0.28
N PHE A 25 -5.75 11.35 -0.96
CA PHE A 25 -6.91 10.57 -1.36
C PHE A 25 -6.84 9.20 -0.71
N VAL A 26 -7.91 8.83 0.00
CA VAL A 26 -8.07 7.48 0.53
C VAL A 26 -8.65 6.60 -0.57
N CYS A 27 -7.89 5.60 -1.00
CA CYS A 27 -8.34 4.65 -2.00
C CYS A 27 -9.16 3.53 -1.36
N GLU A 28 -10.33 3.25 -1.91
CA GLU A 28 -11.18 2.14 -1.50
C GLU A 28 -10.54 0.79 -1.82
N LEU A 29 -10.67 -0.19 -0.91
CA LEU A 29 -10.24 -1.56 -1.16
C LEU A 29 -11.32 -2.33 -1.91
N THR A 30 -11.15 -2.43 -3.22
CA THR A 30 -12.09 -3.15 -4.09
C THR A 30 -11.74 -4.64 -4.18
N ARG A 31 -12.70 -5.44 -4.67
CA ARG A 31 -12.47 -6.87 -4.97
C ARG A 31 -11.31 -7.08 -5.95
N SER A 32 -11.18 -6.24 -6.98
CA SER A 32 -10.11 -6.37 -7.97
C SER A 32 -8.73 -6.09 -7.37
N ILE A 33 -8.63 -5.09 -6.48
CA ILE A 33 -7.41 -4.83 -5.72
C ILE A 33 -7.08 -6.04 -4.83
N ALA A 34 -8.05 -6.59 -4.11
CA ALA A 34 -7.84 -7.76 -3.25
C ALA A 34 -7.36 -9.00 -4.04
N GLN A 35 -7.94 -9.25 -5.21
CA GLN A 35 -7.51 -10.35 -6.08
C GLN A 35 -6.07 -10.14 -6.60
N ARG A 36 -5.73 -8.91 -7.02
CA ARG A 36 -4.35 -8.57 -7.42
C ARG A 36 -3.38 -8.72 -6.26
N ALA A 37 -3.71 -8.27 -5.06
CA ALA A 37 -2.88 -8.45 -3.88
C ALA A 37 -2.60 -9.94 -3.59
N GLY A 38 -3.62 -10.80 -3.66
CA GLY A 38 -3.43 -12.26 -3.52
C GLY A 38 -2.54 -12.88 -4.60
N ALA A 39 -2.65 -12.40 -5.84
CA ALA A 39 -1.78 -12.84 -6.93
C ALA A 39 -0.32 -12.39 -6.72
N LEU A 40 -0.10 -11.17 -6.23
CA LEU A 40 1.23 -10.64 -5.92
C LEU A 40 1.90 -11.45 -4.80
N LEU A 41 1.18 -11.75 -3.71
CA LEU A 41 1.67 -12.62 -2.63
C LEU A 41 2.10 -13.99 -3.15
N THR A 42 1.23 -14.61 -3.96
CA THR A 42 1.50 -15.92 -4.55
C THR A 42 2.77 -15.90 -5.42
N LYS A 43 2.90 -14.89 -6.28
CA LYS A 43 4.06 -14.71 -7.17
C LYS A 43 5.35 -14.48 -6.39
N ALA A 44 5.29 -13.68 -5.33
CA ALA A 44 6.42 -13.36 -4.45
C ALA A 44 6.73 -14.47 -3.43
N ARG A 45 5.91 -15.53 -3.34
CA ARG A 45 5.98 -16.59 -2.33
C ARG A 45 5.92 -16.05 -0.89
N LEU A 46 5.16 -14.97 -0.69
CA LEU A 46 4.95 -14.34 0.61
C LEU A 46 3.65 -14.82 1.25
N ARG A 47 3.62 -14.79 2.58
CA ARG A 47 2.45 -15.19 3.39
C ARG A 47 1.54 -13.99 3.67
N SER A 48 0.40 -14.25 4.31
CA SER A 48 -0.60 -13.22 4.64
C SER A 48 -0.11 -12.11 5.57
N GLU A 49 1.03 -12.29 6.24
CA GLU A 49 1.68 -11.22 7.03
C GLU A 49 2.10 -10.02 6.17
N HIS A 50 2.37 -10.23 4.87
CA HIS A 50 2.67 -9.18 3.90
C HIS A 50 1.43 -8.70 3.14
N ALA A 51 0.21 -9.06 3.59
CA ALA A 51 -1.00 -8.73 2.86
C ALA A 51 -1.18 -7.22 2.70
N VAL A 52 -0.85 -6.43 3.72
CA VAL A 52 -0.93 -4.96 3.65
C VAL A 52 -0.01 -4.41 2.56
N ASP A 53 1.24 -4.87 2.49
CA ASP A 53 2.18 -4.46 1.44
C ASP A 53 1.68 -4.84 0.05
N ALA A 54 1.10 -6.05 -0.07
CA ALA A 54 0.50 -6.48 -1.32
C ALA A 54 -0.70 -5.63 -1.74
N PHE A 55 -1.52 -5.16 -0.78
CA PHE A 55 -2.60 -4.20 -1.05
C PHE A 55 -2.06 -2.84 -1.49
N VAL A 56 -0.96 -2.35 -0.91
CA VAL A 56 -0.31 -1.09 -1.31
C VAL A 56 0.19 -1.20 -2.76
N VAL A 57 0.91 -2.28 -3.11
CA VAL A 57 1.38 -2.50 -4.48
C VAL A 57 0.22 -2.70 -5.45
N ALA A 58 -0.80 -3.48 -5.08
CA ALA A 58 -1.96 -3.70 -5.93
C ALA A 58 -2.76 -2.43 -6.23
N THR A 59 -2.85 -1.51 -5.26
CA THR A 59 -3.50 -0.20 -5.43
C THR A 59 -2.65 0.70 -6.33
N ALA A 60 -1.32 0.70 -6.17
CA ALA A 60 -0.40 1.47 -7.01
C ALA A 60 -0.47 1.06 -8.50
N LEU A 61 -0.90 -0.15 -8.81
CA LEU A 61 -1.08 -0.64 -10.18
C LEU A 61 -2.29 -0.03 -10.91
N ASP A 62 -3.19 0.66 -10.23
CA ASP A 62 -4.30 1.39 -10.87
C ASP A 62 -3.87 2.76 -11.42
N PHE A 63 -2.60 3.13 -11.27
CA PHE A 63 -2.03 4.38 -11.79
C PHE A 63 -1.00 4.12 -12.89
N ASP A 64 -0.92 5.03 -13.86
CA ASP A 64 0.06 4.98 -14.96
C ASP A 64 1.51 5.06 -14.46
N ALA A 65 1.73 5.75 -13.33
CA ALA A 65 2.99 5.82 -12.62
C ALA A 65 2.74 6.02 -11.13
N ALA A 66 3.51 5.34 -10.28
CA ALA A 66 3.38 5.42 -8.83
C ALA A 66 4.73 5.41 -8.13
N VAL A 67 4.83 6.14 -7.02
CA VAL A 67 5.94 6.06 -6.07
C VAL A 67 5.41 5.54 -4.73
N ILE A 68 6.01 4.46 -4.23
CA ILE A 68 5.70 3.92 -2.91
C ILE A 68 6.85 4.31 -1.98
N ALA A 69 6.56 5.21 -1.03
CA ALA A 69 7.47 5.56 0.06
C ALA A 69 7.24 4.60 1.24
N THR A 70 8.29 3.94 1.73
CA THR A 70 8.17 2.90 2.76
C THR A 70 9.41 2.82 3.65
N GLY A 71 9.21 2.45 4.91
CA GLY A 71 10.29 2.07 5.84
C GLY A 71 10.81 0.64 5.63
N ASP A 72 10.06 -0.20 4.92
CA ASP A 72 10.52 -1.53 4.48
C ASP A 72 10.53 -1.65 2.95
N PRO A 73 11.61 -1.22 2.29
CA PRO A 73 11.70 -1.26 0.84
C PRO A 73 11.92 -2.68 0.30
N THR A 74 12.29 -3.67 1.12
CA THR A 74 12.65 -5.01 0.64
C THR A 74 11.40 -5.75 0.19
N ASP A 75 10.38 -5.79 1.03
CA ASP A 75 9.11 -6.48 0.75
C ASP A 75 8.35 -5.81 -0.39
N ILE A 76 8.30 -4.47 -0.39
CA ILE A 76 7.66 -3.71 -1.46
C ILE A 76 8.35 -3.93 -2.80
N ARG A 77 9.68 -3.99 -2.86
CA ARG A 77 10.42 -4.28 -4.12
C ARG A 77 10.15 -5.70 -4.60
N LEU A 78 10.06 -6.67 -3.71
CA LEU A 78 9.77 -8.05 -4.06
C LEU A 78 8.36 -8.18 -4.66
N LEU A 79 7.36 -7.53 -4.05
CA LEU A 79 5.98 -7.49 -4.53
C LEU A 79 5.84 -6.71 -5.85
N ALA A 80 6.54 -5.58 -6.00
CA ALA A 80 6.51 -4.76 -7.21
C ALA A 80 7.37 -5.34 -8.36
N ALA A 81 8.02 -6.48 -8.17
CA ALA A 81 8.92 -7.07 -9.15
C ALA A 81 8.23 -7.33 -10.50
N GLY A 82 8.74 -6.64 -11.54
CA GLY A 82 8.22 -6.70 -12.91
C GLY A 82 7.25 -5.57 -13.27
N HIS A 83 6.89 -4.68 -12.34
CA HIS A 83 6.00 -3.55 -12.58
C HIS A 83 6.79 -2.24 -12.71
N LYS A 84 7.25 -1.91 -13.93
CA LYS A 84 8.11 -0.75 -14.21
C LYS A 84 7.50 0.61 -13.86
N GLN A 85 6.17 0.70 -13.80
CA GLN A 85 5.45 1.92 -13.41
C GLN A 85 5.56 2.24 -11.92
N ILE A 86 5.98 1.27 -11.09
CA ILE A 86 6.14 1.45 -9.64
C ILE A 86 7.60 1.74 -9.33
N ARG A 87 7.85 2.87 -8.67
CA ARG A 87 9.14 3.22 -8.07
C ARG A 87 9.06 3.10 -6.56
N VAL A 88 10.08 2.51 -5.93
CA VAL A 88 10.14 2.36 -4.47
C VAL A 88 11.13 3.36 -3.91
N PHE A 89 10.67 4.18 -2.97
CA PHE A 89 11.47 5.16 -2.23
C PHE A 89 11.59 4.71 -0.77
N ALA A 90 12.82 4.53 -0.29
CA ALA A 90 13.06 4.17 1.11
C ALA A 90 13.07 5.45 1.97
N LEU A 91 12.33 5.40 3.09
CA LEU A 91 12.26 6.47 4.10
C LEU A 91 13.34 6.32 5.17
#